data_AF-A0A1G5JGY6-F1
#
_entry.id   AF-A0A1G5JGY6-F1
#
_cell.length_a   1.000
_cell.length_b   1.000
_cell.length_c   1.000
_cell.angle_alpha   90.00
_cell.angle_beta   90.00
_cell.angle_gamma   90.00
#
_symmetry.space_group_name_H-M   'P 1'
#
loop_
_entity.id
_entity.type
_entity.pdbx_description
1 polymer ?
#
loop_
_entity_poly.entity_id
_entity_poly.type
_entity_poly.pdbx_seq_one_letter_code
_entity_poly.pdbx_strand_id
1 'polypeptide(L)'
;MKLLAEYVHATKFISKSKAKELVEKIGSLGSNFAAEQLQEEIFLCDRVKTNRKGILINIANINYAMSRRWDAQPRTPSKISFQYVKYQISDIHSQVERRKGAAYIVSPFKLLINDGNYYLLAYSDYAKAMRTFRVDRMKNIKVLENQPREGEEEYLSIDMDSYTQRVFSMFGGKKRRVRIRFINPLLDTAIERFGTKDAIYSADRNSHFIVAATVEISDQFLAWVCGFRKKATIIAPSDVVEDMKNFLSDISDRYKNE
;
A
#
# COMPACT_ATOMS: atom_id res chain seq x y z
N MET A 1 -13.88 17.71 14.20
CA MET A 1 -14.50 17.43 12.88
C MET A 1 -13.62 17.79 11.70
N LYS A 2 -12.94 18.95 11.70
CA LYS A 2 -11.96 19.37 10.67
C LYS A 2 -10.97 18.28 10.26
N LEU A 3 -10.30 17.68 11.23
CA LEU A 3 -9.36 16.58 10.98
C LEU A 3 -9.98 15.42 10.18
N LEU A 4 -11.23 15.01 10.47
CA LEU A 4 -11.90 13.92 9.75
C LEU A 4 -12.19 14.31 8.29
N ALA A 5 -12.63 15.54 8.06
CA ALA A 5 -12.85 16.07 6.72
C ALA A 5 -11.53 16.14 5.93
N GLU A 6 -10.44 16.61 6.54
CA GLU A 6 -9.11 16.64 5.95
C GLU A 6 -8.63 15.23 5.55
N TYR A 7 -8.85 14.22 6.41
CA TYR A 7 -8.57 12.82 6.07
C TYR A 7 -9.39 12.33 4.88
N VAL A 8 -10.69 12.63 4.84
CA VAL A 8 -11.56 12.28 3.70
C VAL A 8 -10.99 12.90 2.42
N HIS A 9 -10.61 14.17 2.44
CA HIS A 9 -10.01 14.82 1.28
C HIS A 9 -8.65 14.24 0.88
N ALA A 10 -7.78 13.90 1.84
CA ALA A 10 -6.45 13.35 1.59
C ALA A 10 -6.46 11.94 0.93
N THR A 11 -7.56 11.20 1.04
CA THR A 11 -7.67 9.83 0.48
C THR A 11 -7.84 9.83 -1.05
N LYS A 12 -7.12 8.94 -1.76
CA LYS A 12 -7.19 8.80 -3.23
C LYS A 12 -8.27 7.83 -3.69
N PHE A 13 -8.71 6.91 -2.81
CA PHE A 13 -9.63 5.83 -3.15
C PHE A 13 -11.10 6.24 -3.18
N ILE A 14 -11.48 7.45 -2.80
CA ILE A 14 -12.86 7.97 -2.99
C ILE A 14 -12.88 9.00 -4.11
N SER A 15 -13.98 9.03 -4.86
CA SER A 15 -14.22 10.07 -5.86
C SER A 15 -14.42 11.45 -5.23
N LYS A 16 -14.25 12.52 -6.02
CA LYS A 16 -14.46 13.90 -5.56
C LYS A 16 -15.88 14.14 -5.06
N SER A 17 -16.90 13.62 -5.75
CA SER A 17 -18.30 13.73 -5.32
C SER A 17 -18.56 12.98 -4.00
N LYS A 18 -18.00 11.78 -3.83
CA LYS A 18 -18.16 11.01 -2.59
C LYS A 18 -17.40 11.65 -1.42
N ALA A 19 -16.25 12.25 -1.66
CA ALA A 19 -15.53 13.02 -0.66
C ALA A 19 -16.37 14.20 -0.16
N LYS A 20 -16.99 14.96 -1.09
CA LYS A 20 -17.89 16.06 -0.75
C LYS A 20 -19.08 15.58 0.11
N GLU A 21 -19.76 14.51 -0.33
CA GLU A 21 -20.89 13.91 0.42
C GLU A 21 -20.49 13.48 1.84
N LEU A 22 -19.29 12.90 2.01
CA LEU A 22 -18.80 12.47 3.32
C LEU A 22 -18.46 13.66 4.23
N VAL A 23 -17.87 14.72 3.69
CA VAL A 23 -17.55 15.94 4.44
C VAL A 23 -18.82 16.65 4.88
N GLU A 24 -19.84 16.72 4.02
CA GLU A 24 -21.17 17.24 4.38
C GLU A 24 -21.79 16.42 5.52
N LYS A 25 -21.74 15.09 5.44
CA LYS A 25 -22.21 14.21 6.53
C LYS A 25 -21.45 14.43 7.83
N ILE A 26 -20.12 14.57 7.77
CA ILE A 26 -19.31 14.87 8.96
C ILE A 26 -19.71 16.24 9.54
N GLY A 27 -19.92 17.25 8.70
CA GLY A 27 -20.38 18.57 9.13
C GLY A 27 -21.74 18.52 9.82
N SER A 28 -22.68 17.71 9.33
CA SER A 28 -24.01 17.54 9.94
C SER A 28 -24.01 16.89 11.33
N LEU A 29 -22.89 16.27 11.73
CA LEU A 29 -22.74 15.71 13.08
C LEU A 29 -22.29 16.77 14.11
N GLY A 30 -22.02 18.01 13.69
CA GLY A 30 -21.66 19.12 14.57
C GLY A 30 -22.56 20.35 14.39
N SER A 31 -22.06 21.52 14.77
CA SER A 31 -22.81 22.77 14.66
C SER A 31 -22.77 23.37 13.25
N ASN A 32 -23.75 24.21 12.90
CA ASN A 32 -23.80 24.92 11.61
C ASN A 32 -22.51 25.72 11.34
N PHE A 33 -21.96 26.39 12.36
CA PHE A 33 -20.70 27.11 12.27
C PHE A 33 -19.51 26.19 11.92
N ALA A 34 -19.47 24.99 12.51
CA ALA A 34 -18.43 24.02 12.20
C ALA A 34 -18.60 23.42 10.80
N ALA A 35 -19.81 23.34 10.27
CA ALA A 35 -20.07 22.91 8.89
C ALA A 35 -19.62 23.96 7.86
N GLU A 36 -19.81 25.25 8.14
CA GLU A 36 -19.34 26.35 7.29
C GLU A 36 -17.81 26.40 7.22
N GLN A 37 -17.12 26.35 8.37
CA GLN A 37 -15.65 26.31 8.40
C GLN A 37 -15.05 25.11 7.63
N LEU A 38 -15.75 23.97 7.60
CA LEU A 38 -15.32 22.79 6.87
C LEU A 38 -15.35 22.97 5.34
N GLN A 39 -16.18 23.87 4.83
CA GLN A 39 -16.35 24.11 3.39
C GLN A 39 -15.37 25.16 2.83
N GLU A 40 -14.89 26.09 3.66
CA GLU A 40 -14.09 27.24 3.23
C GLU A 40 -12.58 26.96 3.13
N GLU A 41 -12.01 26.02 3.90
CA GLU A 41 -10.55 25.90 4.08
C GLU A 41 -9.87 24.70 3.39
N ILE A 42 -10.28 24.30 2.19
CA ILE A 42 -9.72 23.09 1.56
C ILE A 42 -8.62 23.44 0.54
N PHE A 43 -7.44 23.84 1.05
CA PHE A 43 -6.18 23.73 0.30
C PHE A 43 -5.58 22.35 0.53
N LEU A 44 -6.05 21.35 -0.22
CA LEU A 44 -5.40 20.04 -0.27
C LEU A 44 -4.89 19.80 -1.69
N CYS A 45 -3.60 19.51 -1.81
CA CYS A 45 -2.92 19.21 -3.08
C CYS A 45 -3.81 18.27 -3.91
N ASP A 46 -4.18 18.72 -5.10
CA ASP A 46 -5.11 18.05 -6.01
C ASP A 46 -4.51 16.71 -6.47
N ARG A 47 -4.64 15.69 -5.62
CA ARG A 47 -4.17 14.33 -5.91
C ARG A 47 -5.22 13.67 -6.80
N VAL A 48 -4.78 13.06 -7.90
CA VAL A 48 -5.66 12.31 -8.81
C VAL A 48 -6.45 11.26 -8.02
N LYS A 49 -7.73 11.54 -7.79
CA LYS A 49 -8.68 10.64 -7.13
C LYS A 49 -9.12 9.56 -8.10
N THR A 50 -9.50 8.40 -7.57
CA THR A 50 -10.05 7.33 -8.40
C THR A 50 -11.43 7.72 -8.95
N ASN A 51 -11.65 7.44 -10.24
CA ASN A 51 -12.96 7.57 -10.88
C ASN A 51 -13.81 6.28 -10.73
N ARG A 52 -13.30 5.28 -9.98
CA ARG A 52 -14.00 4.00 -9.77
C ARG A 52 -15.22 4.16 -8.87
N LYS A 53 -16.40 4.01 -9.47
CA LYS A 53 -17.66 3.81 -8.73
C LYS A 53 -17.63 2.44 -8.02
N GLY A 54 -18.23 2.37 -6.83
CA GLY A 54 -18.43 1.09 -6.11
C GLY A 54 -17.25 0.59 -5.27
N ILE A 55 -16.17 1.35 -5.11
CA ILE A 55 -15.04 0.91 -4.25
C ILE A 55 -15.44 0.70 -2.78
N LEU A 56 -16.39 1.49 -2.27
CA LEU A 56 -16.94 1.27 -0.93
C LEU A 56 -17.74 -0.03 -0.83
N ILE A 57 -18.43 -0.42 -1.90
CA ILE A 57 -19.11 -1.72 -2.00
C ILE A 57 -18.08 -2.85 -2.03
N ASN A 58 -16.99 -2.68 -2.78
CA ASN A 58 -15.88 -3.63 -2.78
C ASN A 58 -15.31 -3.82 -1.36
N ILE A 59 -15.06 -2.73 -0.64
CA ILE A 59 -14.57 -2.77 0.75
C ILE A 59 -15.58 -3.47 1.66
N ALA A 60 -16.87 -3.15 1.53
CA ALA A 60 -17.93 -3.80 2.30
C ALA A 60 -17.99 -5.31 2.04
N ASN A 61 -17.92 -5.75 0.77
CA ASN A 61 -17.91 -7.17 0.41
C ASN A 61 -16.66 -7.89 0.95
N ILE A 62 -15.50 -7.24 0.90
CA ILE A 62 -14.26 -7.79 1.47
C ILE A 62 -14.38 -7.92 2.99
N ASN A 63 -14.89 -6.90 3.68
CA ASN A 63 -15.13 -6.95 5.13
C ASN A 63 -16.12 -8.04 5.51
N TYR A 64 -17.20 -8.17 4.75
CA TYR A 64 -18.17 -9.25 4.92
C TYR A 64 -17.53 -10.63 4.73
N ALA A 65 -16.68 -10.81 3.72
CA ALA A 65 -15.97 -12.07 3.51
C ALA A 65 -14.99 -12.43 4.65
N MET A 66 -14.37 -11.43 5.27
CA MET A 66 -13.45 -11.61 6.40
C MET A 66 -14.17 -11.77 7.75
N SER A 67 -15.45 -11.42 7.85
CA SER A 67 -16.13 -11.36 9.14
C SER A 67 -16.33 -12.75 9.75
N ARG A 68 -16.08 -12.86 11.05
CA ARG A 68 -16.42 -14.04 11.87
C ARG A 68 -17.82 -13.96 12.46
N ARG A 69 -18.47 -12.81 12.30
CA ARG A 69 -19.83 -12.51 12.75
C ARG A 69 -20.50 -11.57 11.75
N TRP A 70 -21.77 -11.81 11.49
CA TRP A 70 -22.63 -10.89 10.75
C TRP A 70 -24.02 -10.95 11.36
N ASP A 71 -24.59 -9.79 11.69
CA ASP A 71 -25.92 -9.69 12.31
C ASP A 71 -26.09 -10.60 13.55
N ALA A 72 -25.12 -10.51 14.46
CA ALA A 72 -24.98 -11.35 15.67
C ALA A 72 -24.84 -12.87 15.45
N GLN A 73 -24.87 -13.37 14.22
CA GLN A 73 -24.69 -14.79 13.91
C GLN A 73 -23.22 -15.14 13.64
N PRO A 74 -22.71 -16.28 14.15
CA PRO A 74 -21.39 -16.78 13.79
C PRO A 74 -21.32 -17.10 12.29
N ARG A 75 -20.18 -16.77 11.67
CA ARG A 75 -19.90 -17.11 10.28
C ARG A 75 -18.47 -17.56 10.13
N THR A 76 -18.22 -18.48 9.21
CA THR A 76 -16.87 -18.82 8.77
C THR A 76 -16.41 -17.83 7.70
N PRO A 77 -15.29 -17.13 7.92
CA PRO A 77 -14.70 -16.29 6.88
C PRO A 77 -14.46 -17.07 5.58
N SER A 78 -14.73 -16.42 4.45
CA SER A 78 -14.85 -17.05 3.13
C SER A 78 -13.87 -16.45 2.14
N LYS A 79 -13.54 -17.21 1.09
CA LYS A 79 -12.77 -16.71 -0.05
C LYS A 79 -13.57 -15.66 -0.82
N ILE A 80 -12.87 -14.85 -1.59
CA ILE A 80 -13.48 -13.96 -2.59
C ILE A 80 -12.93 -14.27 -3.98
N SER A 81 -13.74 -13.97 -4.99
CA SER A 81 -13.30 -13.93 -6.38
C SER A 81 -13.41 -12.52 -6.96
N PHE A 82 -12.51 -12.14 -7.86
CA PHE A 82 -12.57 -10.86 -8.58
C PHE A 82 -11.80 -10.91 -9.90
N GLN A 83 -12.15 -10.08 -10.87
CA GLN A 83 -11.27 -9.76 -11.99
C GLN A 83 -10.35 -8.59 -11.61
N TYR A 84 -9.11 -8.61 -12.10
CA TYR A 84 -8.13 -7.57 -11.83
C TYR A 84 -7.81 -6.78 -13.08
N VAL A 85 -7.87 -5.46 -13.02
CA VAL A 85 -7.68 -4.62 -14.22
C VAL A 85 -6.34 -3.91 -14.26
N LYS A 86 -6.01 -3.41 -15.46
CA LYS A 86 -4.96 -2.42 -15.70
C LYS A 86 -5.44 -1.42 -16.76
N TYR A 87 -4.85 -0.23 -16.77
CA TYR A 87 -4.98 0.68 -17.90
C TYR A 87 -4.19 0.13 -19.10
N GLN A 88 -4.61 0.51 -20.31
CA GLN A 88 -3.92 0.20 -21.55
C GLN A 88 -3.54 1.49 -22.28
N ILE A 89 -2.43 1.48 -23.03
CA ILE A 89 -1.94 2.69 -23.68
C ILE A 89 -2.79 3.09 -24.91
N SER A 90 -3.42 2.12 -25.55
CA SER A 90 -4.31 2.34 -26.70
C SER A 90 -5.52 3.20 -26.36
N ASP A 91 -5.93 3.20 -25.09
CA ASP A 91 -6.93 4.12 -24.56
C ASP A 91 -6.70 4.25 -23.04
N ILE A 92 -6.11 5.39 -22.65
CA ILE A 92 -5.74 5.71 -21.27
C ILE A 92 -6.95 5.91 -20.34
N HIS A 93 -8.16 6.07 -20.89
CA HIS A 93 -9.41 6.16 -20.14
C HIS A 93 -10.06 4.79 -19.95
N SER A 94 -9.65 3.78 -20.73
CA SER A 94 -10.13 2.41 -20.62
C SER A 94 -9.30 1.53 -19.70
N GLN A 95 -9.93 0.48 -19.17
CA GLN A 95 -9.27 -0.54 -18.36
C GLN A 95 -9.54 -1.93 -18.95
N VAL A 96 -8.49 -2.71 -19.12
CA VAL A 96 -8.56 -4.11 -19.54
C VAL A 96 -8.26 -5.06 -18.39
N GLU A 97 -8.85 -6.25 -18.47
CA GLU A 97 -8.65 -7.29 -17.48
C GLU A 97 -7.29 -7.96 -17.67
N ARG A 98 -6.59 -8.17 -16.55
CA ARG A 98 -5.40 -9.02 -16.51
C ARG A 98 -5.82 -10.48 -16.70
N ARG A 99 -4.83 -11.32 -17.05
CA ARG A 99 -5.03 -12.77 -17.25
C ARG A 99 -6.19 -13.11 -18.19
N LYS A 100 -6.41 -12.27 -19.22
CA LYS A 100 -7.51 -12.43 -20.19
C LYS A 100 -8.88 -12.56 -19.51
N GLY A 101 -9.08 -11.87 -18.38
CA GLY A 101 -10.34 -11.90 -17.63
C GLY A 101 -10.50 -13.02 -16.60
N ALA A 102 -9.49 -13.88 -16.44
CA ALA A 102 -9.54 -14.92 -15.43
C ALA A 102 -9.71 -14.34 -14.02
N ALA A 103 -10.62 -14.93 -13.26
CA ALA A 103 -10.86 -14.54 -11.88
C ALA A 103 -9.68 -14.92 -10.99
N TYR A 104 -9.33 -14.01 -10.09
CA TYR A 104 -8.47 -14.28 -8.96
C TYR A 104 -9.36 -14.86 -7.86
N ILE A 105 -8.93 -15.96 -7.25
CA ILE A 105 -9.54 -16.52 -6.04
C ILE A 105 -8.53 -16.36 -4.92
N VAL A 106 -8.95 -15.70 -3.84
CA VAL A 106 -8.07 -15.40 -2.70
C VAL A 106 -8.81 -15.50 -1.38
N SER A 107 -8.07 -15.80 -0.32
CA SER A 107 -8.56 -15.73 1.05
C SER A 107 -8.20 -14.37 1.65
N PRO A 108 -9.17 -13.48 1.90
CA PRO A 108 -8.88 -12.14 2.43
C PRO A 108 -8.52 -12.19 3.92
N PHE A 109 -7.53 -11.39 4.34
CA PHE A 109 -7.08 -11.35 5.74
C PHE A 109 -7.09 -9.95 6.34
N LYS A 110 -6.62 -8.94 5.60
CA LYS A 110 -6.54 -7.57 6.14
C LYS A 110 -6.63 -6.53 5.03
N LEU A 111 -7.38 -5.46 5.30
CA LEU A 111 -7.33 -4.24 4.51
C LEU A 111 -6.27 -3.30 5.10
N LEU A 112 -5.43 -2.77 4.21
CA LEU A 112 -4.34 -1.86 4.52
C LEU A 112 -4.53 -0.57 3.72
N ILE A 113 -4.14 0.56 4.32
CA ILE A 113 -4.06 1.85 3.60
C ILE A 113 -2.59 2.18 3.42
N ASN A 114 -2.17 2.46 2.19
CA ASN A 114 -0.83 2.95 1.88
C ASN A 114 -0.86 3.97 0.76
N ASP A 115 -0.16 5.09 0.93
CA ASP A 115 -0.14 6.24 0.01
C ASP A 115 -1.55 6.62 -0.51
N GLY A 116 -2.51 6.70 0.41
CA GLY A 116 -3.90 7.07 0.12
C GLY A 116 -4.72 6.04 -0.66
N ASN A 117 -4.25 4.80 -0.80
CA ASN A 117 -4.95 3.71 -1.51
C ASN A 117 -5.23 2.51 -0.61
N TYR A 118 -6.34 1.81 -0.84
CA TYR A 118 -6.64 0.53 -0.18
C TYR A 118 -5.95 -0.65 -0.86
N TYR A 119 -5.35 -1.50 -0.04
CA TYR A 119 -4.78 -2.77 -0.41
C TYR A 119 -5.44 -3.88 0.40
N LEU A 120 -5.71 -5.01 -0.24
CA LEU A 120 -6.08 -6.26 0.40
C LEU A 120 -4.84 -7.13 0.52
N LEU A 121 -4.46 -7.49 1.75
CA LEU A 121 -3.57 -8.61 2.02
C LEU A 121 -4.40 -9.91 2.03
N ALA A 122 -4.06 -10.83 1.14
CA ALA A 122 -4.79 -12.08 0.96
C ALA A 122 -3.89 -13.23 0.54
N TYR A 123 -4.25 -14.45 0.93
CA TYR A 123 -3.62 -15.67 0.42
C TYR A 123 -4.16 -15.97 -0.97
N SER A 124 -3.27 -16.11 -1.97
CA SER A 124 -3.68 -16.38 -3.35
C SER A 124 -3.71 -17.88 -3.63
N ASP A 125 -4.85 -18.40 -4.07
CA ASP A 125 -4.97 -19.81 -4.46
C ASP A 125 -4.03 -20.18 -5.61
N TYR A 126 -3.80 -19.24 -6.53
CA TYR A 126 -2.90 -19.44 -7.67
C TYR A 126 -1.43 -19.44 -7.25
N ALA A 127 -1.02 -18.44 -6.45
CA ALA A 127 0.39 -18.28 -6.10
C ALA A 127 0.80 -19.13 -4.88
N LYS A 128 -0.18 -19.71 -4.17
CA LYS A 128 -0.02 -20.42 -2.89
C LYS A 128 0.84 -19.64 -1.89
N ALA A 129 0.56 -18.33 -1.81
CA ALA A 129 1.32 -17.39 -1.00
C ALA A 129 0.50 -16.13 -0.71
N MET A 130 0.90 -15.41 0.34
CA MET A 130 0.37 -14.08 0.64
C MET A 130 0.75 -13.07 -0.43
N ARG A 131 -0.24 -12.28 -0.84
CA ARG A 131 -0.12 -11.24 -1.86
C ARG A 131 -0.95 -10.02 -1.46
N THR A 132 -0.49 -8.86 -1.93
CA THR A 132 -1.20 -7.59 -1.79
C THR A 132 -1.86 -7.22 -3.10
N PHE A 133 -3.12 -6.79 -3.03
CA PHE A 133 -3.90 -6.39 -4.19
C PHE A 133 -4.50 -5.02 -3.96
N ARG A 134 -4.28 -4.06 -4.86
CA ARG A 134 -4.99 -2.78 -4.78
C ARG A 134 -6.49 -2.97 -5.04
N VAL A 135 -7.33 -2.51 -4.12
CA VAL A 135 -8.79 -2.71 -4.15
C VAL A 135 -9.45 -1.91 -5.28
N ASP A 136 -8.89 -0.76 -5.65
CA ASP A 136 -9.36 0.06 -6.78
C ASP A 136 -9.22 -0.64 -8.16
N ARG A 137 -8.34 -1.65 -8.25
CA ARG A 137 -8.13 -2.46 -9.46
C ARG A 137 -8.98 -3.73 -9.49
N MET A 138 -9.78 -4.02 -8.46
CA MET A 138 -10.67 -5.18 -8.43
C MET A 138 -12.02 -4.87 -9.08
N LYS A 139 -12.52 -5.75 -9.94
CA LYS A 139 -13.87 -5.72 -10.53
C LYS A 139 -14.65 -6.97 -10.13
N ASN A 140 -15.97 -6.81 -10.08
CA ASN A 140 -16.95 -7.87 -9.82
C ASN A 140 -16.55 -8.78 -8.65
N ILE A 141 -16.24 -8.18 -7.50
CA ILE A 141 -15.94 -8.95 -6.29
C ILE A 141 -17.17 -9.76 -5.92
N LYS A 142 -17.00 -11.08 -5.82
CA LYS A 142 -18.01 -12.02 -5.30
C LYS A 142 -17.45 -12.73 -4.09
N VAL A 143 -18.27 -12.82 -3.04
CA VAL A 143 -17.97 -13.60 -1.84
C VAL A 143 -18.34 -15.05 -2.11
N LEU A 144 -17.40 -15.96 -1.85
CA LEU A 144 -17.58 -17.39 -2.10
C LEU A 144 -17.93 -18.07 -0.77
N GLU A 145 -19.18 -17.89 -0.32
CA GLU A 145 -19.60 -18.25 1.04
C GLU A 145 -19.35 -19.72 1.40
N ASN A 146 -19.44 -20.60 0.42
CA ASN A 146 -19.21 -22.04 0.57
C ASN A 146 -17.74 -22.46 0.43
N GLN A 147 -16.82 -21.50 0.33
CA GLN A 147 -15.38 -21.76 0.24
C GLN A 147 -14.68 -21.12 1.44
N PRO A 148 -14.28 -21.92 2.45
CA PRO A 148 -13.57 -21.39 3.60
C PRO A 148 -12.20 -20.84 3.19
N ARG A 149 -11.71 -19.87 3.96
CA ARG A 149 -10.37 -19.32 3.75
C ARG A 149 -9.28 -20.38 3.98
N GLU A 150 -8.21 -20.23 3.21
CA GLU A 150 -6.93 -20.92 3.36
C GLU A 150 -5.83 -19.90 3.70
N GLY A 151 -4.67 -20.38 4.15
CA GLY A 151 -3.50 -19.55 4.40
C GLY A 151 -3.44 -18.90 5.78
N GLU A 152 -4.17 -19.44 6.77
CA GLU A 152 -4.19 -18.87 8.13
C GLU A 152 -2.81 -18.94 8.79
N GLU A 153 -2.07 -20.04 8.62
CA GLU A 153 -0.72 -20.20 9.14
C GLU A 153 0.25 -19.19 8.52
N GLU A 154 0.21 -19.03 7.19
CA GLU A 154 1.02 -18.03 6.48
C GLU A 154 0.67 -16.62 6.93
N TYR A 155 -0.59 -16.33 7.23
CA TYR A 155 -1.00 -15.02 7.73
C TYR A 155 -0.47 -14.78 9.15
N LEU A 156 -0.62 -15.76 10.04
CA LEU A 156 -0.14 -15.68 11.42
C LEU A 156 1.39 -15.57 11.50
N SER A 157 2.11 -16.11 10.50
CA SER A 157 3.57 -15.93 10.38
C SER A 157 4.00 -14.51 9.99
N ILE A 158 3.06 -13.66 9.55
CA ILE A 158 3.34 -12.26 9.22
C ILE A 158 3.23 -11.44 10.49
N ASP A 159 4.38 -10.96 10.96
CA ASP A 159 4.41 -9.82 11.89
C ASP A 159 3.89 -8.58 11.15
N MET A 160 2.62 -8.25 11.41
CA MET A 160 1.88 -7.15 10.81
C MET A 160 2.34 -5.78 11.30
N ASP A 161 2.87 -5.69 12.53
CA ASP A 161 3.29 -4.41 13.12
C ASP A 161 4.53 -3.89 12.39
N SER A 162 5.45 -4.79 12.05
CA SER A 162 6.64 -4.48 11.27
C SER A 162 6.44 -4.67 9.76
N TYR A 163 5.36 -5.32 9.29
CA TYR A 163 5.08 -5.54 7.86
C TYR A 163 5.07 -4.26 7.04
N THR A 164 4.35 -3.24 7.50
CA THR A 164 4.21 -1.95 6.78
C THR A 164 5.53 -1.18 6.70
N GLN A 165 6.41 -1.37 7.68
CA GLN A 165 7.75 -0.77 7.72
C GLN A 165 8.72 -1.49 6.77
N ARG A 166 8.57 -2.81 6.57
CA ARG A 166 9.44 -3.62 5.69
C ARG A 166 9.15 -3.48 4.20
N VAL A 167 7.88 -3.31 3.81
CA VAL A 167 7.49 -3.28 2.39
C VAL A 167 7.53 -1.86 1.83
N PHE A 168 7.97 -1.72 0.58
CA PHE A 168 8.01 -0.46 -0.14
C PHE A 168 6.85 -0.43 -1.14
N SER A 169 5.94 0.54 -0.99
CA SER A 169 4.74 0.66 -1.83
C SER A 169 3.86 -0.61 -1.87
N MET A 170 3.82 -1.39 -0.78
CA MET A 170 3.15 -2.70 -0.66
C MET A 170 3.68 -3.78 -1.63
N PHE A 171 4.84 -3.56 -2.27
CA PHE A 171 5.54 -4.60 -3.00
C PHE A 171 6.34 -5.44 -2.01
N GLY A 172 6.03 -6.73 -2.01
CA GLY A 172 6.80 -7.71 -1.26
C GLY A 172 8.08 -8.10 -2.02
N GLY A 173 8.92 -8.89 -1.36
CA GLY A 173 10.22 -9.27 -1.87
C GLY A 173 10.96 -10.22 -0.94
N LYS A 174 12.22 -10.51 -1.28
CA LYS A 174 13.05 -11.35 -0.41
C LYS A 174 13.40 -10.57 0.84
N LYS A 175 13.06 -11.11 2.02
CA LYS A 175 13.43 -10.51 3.30
C LYS A 175 14.96 -10.52 3.45
N ARG A 176 15.53 -9.35 3.75
CA ARG A 176 16.96 -9.13 3.95
C ARG A 176 17.21 -8.12 5.06
N ARG A 177 18.24 -8.36 5.86
CA ARG A 177 18.76 -7.36 6.80
C ARG A 177 19.80 -6.51 6.09
N VAL A 178 19.43 -5.31 5.71
CA VAL A 178 20.27 -4.38 4.96
C VAL A 178 21.03 -3.46 5.91
N ARG A 179 22.20 -2.98 5.46
CA ARG A 179 22.86 -1.81 6.05
C ARG A 179 22.89 -0.70 5.01
N ILE A 180 22.41 0.47 5.40
CA ILE A 180 22.36 1.65 4.54
C ILE A 180 23.09 2.78 5.25
N ARG A 181 24.04 3.39 4.55
CA ARG A 181 24.74 4.59 5.00
C ARG A 181 23.96 5.81 4.52
N PHE A 182 23.75 6.78 5.40
CA PHE A 182 23.11 8.06 5.12
C PHE A 182 23.99 9.20 5.62
N ILE A 183 23.87 10.39 5.02
CA ILE A 183 24.38 11.63 5.63
C ILE A 183 23.52 12.00 6.85
N ASN A 184 24.12 12.64 7.86
CA ASN A 184 23.42 13.02 9.11
C ASN A 184 22.10 13.78 8.91
N PRO A 185 21.96 14.72 7.94
CA PRO A 185 20.68 15.40 7.69
C PRO A 185 19.49 14.50 7.31
N LEU A 186 19.71 13.22 7.00
CA LEU A 186 18.65 12.26 6.68
C LEU A 186 18.24 11.38 7.88
N LEU A 187 18.70 11.69 9.09
CA LEU A 187 18.39 10.91 10.29
C LEU A 187 16.88 10.80 10.53
N ASP A 188 16.17 11.93 10.51
CA ASP A 188 14.73 11.97 10.73
C ASP A 188 13.99 11.12 9.69
N THR A 189 14.35 11.26 8.40
CA THR A 189 13.79 10.45 7.32
C THR A 189 14.03 8.95 7.51
N ALA A 190 15.21 8.57 8.01
CA ALA A 190 15.52 7.17 8.29
C ALA A 190 14.71 6.64 9.48
N ILE A 191 14.57 7.43 10.55
CA ILE A 191 13.76 7.09 11.73
C ILE A 191 12.29 6.96 11.36
N GLU A 192 11.73 7.89 10.58
CA GLU A 192 10.36 7.81 10.10
C GLU A 192 10.12 6.56 9.25
N ARG A 193 11.12 6.13 8.49
CA ARG A 193 10.99 4.98 7.60
C ARG A 193 11.13 3.64 8.31
N PHE A 194 12.16 3.50 9.14
CA PHE A 194 12.56 2.22 9.74
C PHE A 194 12.17 2.09 11.22
N GLY A 195 11.66 3.17 11.82
CA GLY A 195 11.38 3.24 13.24
C GLY A 195 12.64 3.13 14.10
N THR A 196 12.44 3.02 15.41
CA THR A 196 13.53 2.86 16.41
C THR A 196 13.51 1.49 17.10
N LYS A 197 12.47 0.69 16.88
CA LYS A 197 12.27 -0.59 17.58
C LYS A 197 13.08 -1.72 16.95
N ASP A 198 12.99 -1.90 15.63
CA ASP A 198 13.57 -3.05 14.92
C ASP A 198 14.79 -2.67 14.06
N ALA A 199 15.20 -1.39 14.09
CA ALA A 199 16.33 -0.84 13.35
C ALA A 199 17.43 -0.39 14.32
N ILE A 200 18.70 -0.63 13.93
CA ILE A 200 19.87 -0.22 14.71
C ILE A 200 20.54 0.95 13.99
N TYR A 201 20.81 2.03 14.73
CA TYR A 201 21.47 3.23 14.24
C TYR A 201 22.84 3.35 14.88
N SER A 202 23.85 3.69 14.09
CA SER A 202 25.21 3.92 14.56
C SER A 202 25.87 5.05 13.80
N ALA A 203 26.64 5.89 14.49
CA ALA A 203 27.46 6.91 13.85
C ALA A 203 28.49 6.27 12.91
N ASP A 204 28.77 6.94 11.79
CA ASP A 204 29.81 6.59 10.82
C ASP A 204 30.70 7.81 10.55
N ARG A 205 31.84 7.60 9.88
CA ARG A 205 32.81 8.67 9.59
C ARG A 205 32.19 9.74 8.66
N ASN A 206 32.80 10.92 8.61
CA ASN A 206 32.50 11.99 7.65
C ASN A 206 31.05 12.51 7.70
N SER A 207 30.47 12.69 8.90
CA SER A 207 29.09 13.18 9.06
C SER A 207 28.03 12.26 8.43
N HIS A 208 28.22 10.96 8.60
CA HIS A 208 27.28 9.92 8.19
C HIS A 208 26.82 9.08 9.39
N PHE A 209 25.75 8.32 9.18
CA PHE A 209 25.33 7.24 10.06
C PHE A 209 24.94 6.02 9.22
N ILE A 210 24.91 4.86 9.88
CA ILE A 210 24.46 3.60 9.30
C ILE A 210 23.17 3.18 9.99
N VAL A 211 22.22 2.71 9.20
CA VAL A 211 21.02 2.01 9.66
C VAL A 211 21.13 0.54 9.26
N ALA A 212 20.96 -0.36 10.23
CA ALA A 212 20.74 -1.77 9.98
C ALA A 212 19.27 -2.12 10.23
N ALA A 213 18.54 -2.47 9.17
CA ALA A 213 17.10 -2.75 9.23
C ALA A 213 16.73 -3.96 8.38
N THR A 214 15.64 -4.65 8.73
CA THR A 214 15.09 -5.74 7.90
C THR A 214 14.09 -5.15 6.92
N VAL A 215 14.24 -5.45 5.63
CA VAL A 215 13.37 -4.95 4.55
C VAL A 215 13.03 -6.08 3.57
N GLU A 216 11.98 -5.89 2.77
CA GLU A 216 11.72 -6.74 1.60
C GLU A 216 12.29 -6.11 0.34
N ILE A 217 13.28 -6.77 -0.26
CA ILE A 217 14.01 -6.26 -1.43
C ILE A 217 13.10 -6.31 -2.67
N SER A 218 12.87 -5.14 -3.24
CA SER A 218 12.04 -4.91 -4.44
C SER A 218 12.54 -3.67 -5.18
N ASP A 219 12.16 -3.50 -6.45
CA ASP A 219 12.49 -2.30 -7.23
C ASP A 219 12.05 -1.01 -6.53
N GLN A 220 10.98 -1.05 -5.72
CA GLN A 220 10.51 0.11 -4.97
C GLN A 220 11.40 0.47 -3.79
N PHE A 221 12.02 -0.53 -3.15
CA PHE A 221 13.05 -0.29 -2.16
C PHE A 221 14.29 0.33 -2.81
N LEU A 222 14.74 -0.23 -3.94
CA LEU A 222 15.91 0.30 -4.67
C LEU A 222 15.64 1.72 -5.18
N ALA A 223 14.47 1.99 -5.77
CA ALA A 223 14.05 3.31 -6.20
C ALA A 223 14.00 4.32 -5.05
N TRP A 224 13.50 3.92 -3.88
CA TRP A 224 13.47 4.79 -2.69
C TRP A 224 14.88 5.19 -2.27
N VAL A 225 15.83 4.24 -2.18
CA VAL A 225 17.23 4.57 -1.85
C VAL A 225 17.85 5.44 -2.95
N CYS A 226 17.61 5.11 -4.22
CA CYS A 226 18.09 5.87 -5.37
C CYS A 226 17.60 7.34 -5.35
N GLY A 227 16.39 7.60 -4.84
CA GLY A 227 15.83 8.95 -4.71
C GLY A 227 16.69 9.91 -3.88
N PHE A 228 17.50 9.39 -2.95
CA PHE A 228 18.44 10.19 -2.16
C PHE A 228 19.74 10.51 -2.91
N ARG A 229 19.96 9.93 -4.09
CA ARG A 229 21.17 10.10 -4.92
C ARG A 229 22.43 9.82 -4.07
N LYS A 230 23.37 10.77 -4.04
CA LYS A 230 24.64 10.65 -3.30
C LYS A 230 24.49 10.69 -1.77
N LYS A 231 23.29 10.87 -1.23
CA LYS A 231 23.04 11.07 0.21
C LYS A 231 22.74 9.76 0.95
N ALA A 232 22.49 8.66 0.23
CA ALA A 232 22.28 7.34 0.80
C ALA A 232 22.97 6.26 -0.04
N THR A 233 23.43 5.17 0.59
CA THR A 233 24.09 4.06 -0.11
C THR A 233 23.86 2.76 0.64
N ILE A 234 23.38 1.73 -0.06
CA ILE A 234 23.33 0.37 0.48
C ILE A 234 24.76 -0.16 0.53
N ILE A 235 25.20 -0.63 1.71
CA ILE A 235 26.55 -1.14 1.94
C ILE A 235 26.59 -2.62 2.30
N ALA A 236 25.44 -3.23 2.63
CA ALA A 236 25.32 -4.66 2.86
C ALA A 236 23.83 -5.10 2.79
N PRO A 237 23.56 -6.40 2.59
CA PRO A 237 24.50 -7.46 2.17
C PRO A 237 24.94 -7.31 0.71
N SER A 238 25.96 -8.05 0.28
CA SER A 238 26.55 -7.92 -1.06
C SER A 238 25.58 -8.25 -2.19
N ASP A 239 24.66 -9.20 -1.99
CA ASP A 239 23.60 -9.50 -2.97
C ASP A 239 22.73 -8.27 -3.22
N VAL A 240 22.33 -7.56 -2.18
CA VAL A 240 21.51 -6.34 -2.31
C VAL A 240 22.30 -5.14 -2.87
N VAL A 241 23.60 -5.07 -2.59
CA VAL A 241 24.48 -4.07 -3.21
C VAL A 241 24.54 -4.31 -4.73
N GLU A 242 24.62 -5.56 -5.15
CA GLU A 242 24.62 -5.92 -6.57
C GLU A 242 23.26 -5.65 -7.23
N ASP A 243 22.15 -5.94 -6.56
CA ASP A 243 20.81 -5.57 -7.01
C ASP A 243 20.70 -4.06 -7.29
N MET A 244 21.25 -3.22 -6.41
CA MET A 244 21.28 -1.76 -6.61
C MET A 244 22.14 -1.35 -7.81
N LYS A 245 23.31 -1.97 -8.01
CA LYS A 245 24.17 -1.65 -9.17
C LYS A 245 23.47 -1.99 -10.47
N ASN A 246 22.86 -3.16 -10.57
CA ASN A 246 22.10 -3.58 -11.74
C ASN A 246 20.95 -2.62 -12.01
N PHE A 247 20.17 -2.28 -10.98
CA PHE A 247 19.10 -1.29 -11.07
C PHE A 247 19.57 0.08 -11.59
N LEU A 248 20.73 0.56 -11.14
CA LEU A 248 21.33 1.82 -11.61
C LEU A 248 21.87 1.72 -13.04
N SER A 249 22.47 0.58 -13.42
CA SER A 249 22.92 0.34 -14.80
C SER A 249 21.75 0.37 -15.76
N ASP A 250 20.66 -0.36 -15.46
CA ASP A 250 19.45 -0.39 -16.27
C ASP A 250 18.87 1.01 -16.52
N ILE A 251 18.86 1.86 -15.49
CA ILE A 251 18.47 3.26 -15.61
C ILE A 251 19.45 4.01 -16.51
N SER A 252 20.75 3.94 -16.22
CA SER A 252 21.77 4.68 -16.96
C SER A 252 21.80 4.29 -18.43
N ASP A 253 21.69 3.01 -18.75
CA ASP A 253 21.77 2.48 -20.11
C ASP A 253 20.56 2.88 -20.93
N ARG A 254 19.38 3.03 -20.31
CA ARG A 254 18.22 3.61 -20.99
C ARG A 254 18.50 5.04 -21.45
N TYR A 255 19.00 5.90 -20.56
CA TYR A 255 19.27 7.30 -20.89
C TYR A 255 20.51 7.54 -21.76
N LYS A 256 21.33 6.51 -22.01
CA LYS A 256 22.39 6.58 -23.04
C LYS A 256 21.83 6.40 -24.46
N ASN A 257 20.67 5.76 -24.58
CA ASN A 257 20.06 5.37 -25.86
C ASN A 257 18.81 6.17 -26.21
N GLU A 258 18.43 7.15 -25.37
CA GLU A 258 17.37 8.14 -25.60
C GLU A 258 17.99 9.49 -25.92
#